data_AF-A0A966I175-F1
#
_entry.id   AF-A0A966I175-F1
#
_cell.length_a   1.000
_cell.length_b   1.000
_cell.length_c   1.000
_cell.angle_alpha   90.00
_cell.angle_beta   90.00
_cell.angle_gamma   90.00
#
_symmetry.space_group_name_H-M   'P 1'
#
loop_
_entity.id
_entity.type
_entity.pdbx_description
1 polymer ?
#
loop_
_entity_poly.entity_id
_entity_poly.type
_entity_poly.pdbx_seq_one_letter_code
_entity_poly.pdbx_strand_id
1 'polypeptide(L)'
;MKKVILLFLALLITGCASESNSGYSSQDIMFAEMMIPHHQQAIEMSDLALKNSTNPEVLALAQQIKDAQSPEIEQMKSWGASSMAHMGHMMDGMLS
;
A
#
# COMPACT_ATOMS: atom_id res chain seq x y z
N MET A 1 -45.16 -16.33 28.60
CA MET A 1 -44.07 -17.29 28.31
C MET A 1 -43.17 -16.83 27.16
N LYS A 2 -42.88 -15.52 27.04
CA LYS A 2 -42.11 -14.93 25.93
C LYS A 2 -40.77 -14.32 26.39
N LYS A 3 -40.31 -14.67 27.60
CA LYS A 3 -39.11 -14.07 28.23
C LYS A 3 -38.03 -15.10 28.62
N VAL A 4 -38.16 -16.35 28.18
CA VAL A 4 -37.18 -17.43 28.47
C VAL A 4 -36.36 -17.80 27.22
N ILE A 5 -36.72 -17.31 26.03
CA ILE A 5 -35.98 -17.49 24.77
C ILE A 5 -35.01 -16.32 24.53
N LEU A 6 -34.52 -15.68 25.61
CA LEU A 6 -33.62 -14.51 25.54
C LEU A 6 -32.27 -14.75 26.23
N LEU A 7 -31.95 -16.00 26.60
CA LEU A 7 -30.74 -16.33 27.34
C LEU A 7 -29.89 -17.49 26.76
N PHE A 8 -30.22 -17.99 25.57
CA PHE A 8 -29.47 -19.10 24.92
C PHE A 8 -29.09 -18.85 23.46
N LEU A 9 -28.96 -17.58 23.04
CA LEU A 9 -28.41 -17.22 21.72
C LEU A 9 -27.27 -16.20 21.86
N ALA A 10 -26.40 -16.42 22.85
CA ALA A 10 -25.20 -15.62 23.09
C ALA A 10 -23.93 -16.51 23.11
N LEU A 11 -23.88 -17.55 22.27
CA LEU A 11 -22.72 -18.42 22.16
C LEU A 11 -22.55 -19.05 20.77
N LEU A 12 -22.45 -18.21 19.72
CA LEU A 12 -21.89 -18.60 18.42
C LEU A 12 -21.02 -17.48 17.83
N ILE A 13 -20.30 -16.75 18.70
CA ILE A 13 -19.23 -15.83 18.29
C ILE A 13 -17.89 -16.41 18.76
N THR A 14 -17.46 -17.55 18.22
CA THR A 14 -16.05 -17.99 18.28
C THR A 14 -15.88 -19.07 17.22
N GLY A 15 -15.49 -18.66 16.02
CA GLY A 15 -15.25 -19.57 14.92
C GLY A 15 -14.26 -18.95 13.95
N CYS A 16 -12.98 -19.17 14.23
CA CYS A 16 -11.81 -18.83 13.42
C CYS A 16 -11.63 -17.33 13.11
N ALA A 17 -11.13 -16.59 14.09
CA ALA A 17 -10.13 -15.57 13.74
C ALA A 17 -8.88 -16.35 13.29
N SER A 18 -8.78 -16.61 11.99
CA SER A 18 -7.49 -16.98 11.41
C SER A 18 -6.60 -15.76 11.57
N GLU A 19 -5.67 -15.79 12.51
CA GLU A 19 -4.54 -14.87 12.47
C GLU A 19 -3.87 -15.10 11.11
N SER A 20 -4.02 -14.14 10.20
CA SER A 20 -3.25 -14.12 8.97
C SER A 20 -1.81 -13.86 9.38
N ASN A 21 -1.07 -14.93 9.66
CA ASN A 21 0.38 -14.90 9.53
C ASN A 21 0.62 -14.67 8.05
N SER A 22 0.64 -13.42 7.63
CA SER A 22 1.02 -13.04 6.29
C SER A 22 2.53 -13.29 6.19
N GLY A 23 2.88 -14.57 6.14
CA GLY A 23 4.23 -15.07 6.06
C GLY A 23 4.74 -14.81 4.66
N TYR A 24 4.89 -13.53 4.32
CA TYR A 24 5.55 -13.09 3.11
C TYR A 24 6.97 -13.64 3.14
N SER A 25 7.41 -14.17 1.99
CA SER A 25 8.78 -14.67 1.86
C SER A 25 9.78 -13.53 2.01
N SER A 26 11.05 -13.85 2.25
CA SER A 26 12.09 -12.82 2.21
C SER A 26 12.20 -12.17 0.83
N GLN A 27 11.83 -12.87 -0.24
CA GLN A 27 11.78 -12.31 -1.60
C GLN A 27 10.64 -11.29 -1.75
N ASP A 28 9.47 -11.55 -1.16
CA ASP A 28 8.34 -10.61 -1.18
C ASP A 28 8.68 -9.34 -0.39
N ILE A 29 9.33 -9.50 0.76
CA ILE A 29 9.80 -8.37 1.57
C ILE A 29 10.84 -7.56 0.81
N MET A 30 11.84 -8.20 0.20
CA MET A 30 12.84 -7.51 -0.62
C MET A 30 12.22 -6.78 -1.83
N PHE A 31 11.22 -7.39 -2.47
CA PHE A 31 10.47 -6.75 -3.55
C PHE A 31 9.75 -5.49 -3.04
N ALA A 32 9.04 -5.59 -1.91
CA ALA A 32 8.35 -4.47 -1.29
C ALA A 32 9.33 -3.35 -0.87
N GLU A 33 10.47 -3.70 -0.30
CA GLU A 33 11.52 -2.72 0.10
C GLU A 33 12.07 -1.94 -1.10
N MET A 34 12.13 -2.54 -2.29
CA MET A 34 12.53 -1.87 -3.53
C MET A 34 11.38 -1.09 -4.19
N MET A 35 10.15 -1.61 -4.13
CA MET A 35 9.01 -1.02 -4.83
C MET A 35 8.37 0.14 -4.07
N ILE A 36 8.42 0.16 -2.74
CA ILE A 36 7.96 1.31 -1.96
C ILE A 36 8.62 2.63 -2.41
N PRO A 37 9.97 2.77 -2.46
CA PRO A 37 10.59 4.01 -2.90
C PRO A 37 10.38 4.28 -4.40
N HIS A 38 10.33 3.25 -5.24
CA HIS A 38 10.02 3.41 -6.67
C HIS A 38 8.62 4.00 -6.88
N HIS A 39 7.63 3.51 -6.14
CA HIS A 39 6.26 4.05 -6.18
C HIS A 39 6.18 5.46 -5.61
N GLN A 40 6.93 5.75 -4.53
CA GLN A 40 6.99 7.09 -3.96
C GLN A 40 7.52 8.11 -4.99
N GLN A 41 8.57 7.76 -5.75
CA GLN A 41 9.08 8.60 -6.83
C GLN A 41 8.04 8.77 -7.97
N ALA A 42 7.32 7.72 -8.33
CA ALA A 42 6.28 7.83 -9.36
C ALA A 42 5.11 8.72 -8.92
N ILE A 43 4.77 8.76 -7.63
CA ILE A 43 3.83 9.74 -7.06
C ILE A 43 4.40 11.17 -7.16
N GLU A 44 5.67 11.38 -6.80
CA GLU A 44 6.32 12.70 -6.92
C GLU A 44 6.35 13.20 -8.37
N MET A 45 6.68 12.32 -9.33
CA MET A 45 6.64 12.62 -10.76
C MET A 45 5.21 12.91 -11.24
N SER A 46 4.22 12.20 -10.73
CA SER A 46 2.81 12.46 -11.04
C SER A 46 2.37 13.84 -10.54
N ASP A 47 2.81 14.24 -9.34
CA ASP A 47 2.55 15.58 -8.81
C ASP A 47 3.21 16.69 -9.64
N LEU A 48 4.42 16.45 -10.13
CA LEU A 48 5.07 17.36 -11.09
C LEU A 48 4.29 17.46 -12.40
N ALA A 49 3.80 16.35 -12.94
CA ALA A 49 2.99 16.34 -14.15
C ALA A 49 1.66 17.09 -13.96
N LEU A 50 0.97 16.86 -12.84
CA LEU A 50 -0.27 17.56 -12.48
C LEU A 50 -0.08 19.07 -12.34
N LYS A 51 1.09 19.50 -11.85
CA LYS A 51 1.42 20.92 -11.69
C LYS A 51 1.79 21.61 -13.00
N ASN A 52 2.50 20.91 -13.90
CA ASN A 52 3.19 21.55 -15.03
C ASN A 52 2.55 21.27 -16.40
N SER A 53 1.73 20.22 -16.54
CA SER A 53 1.12 19.85 -17.81
C SER A 53 -0.19 20.61 -18.07
N THR A 54 -0.47 20.88 -19.34
CA THR A 54 -1.80 21.31 -19.83
C THR A 54 -2.46 20.25 -20.71
N ASN A 55 -1.79 19.14 -20.99
CA ASN A 55 -2.35 18.05 -21.79
C ASN A 55 -3.31 17.21 -20.91
N PRO A 56 -4.61 17.12 -21.28
CA PRO A 56 -5.61 16.41 -20.47
C PRO A 56 -5.32 14.91 -20.30
N GLU A 57 -4.71 14.25 -21.28
CA GLU A 57 -4.35 12.83 -21.18
C GLU A 57 -3.21 12.61 -20.17
N VAL A 58 -2.23 13.51 -20.15
CA VAL A 58 -1.12 13.47 -19.18
C VAL A 58 -1.63 13.73 -17.77
N LEU A 59 -2.54 14.69 -17.60
CA LEU A 59 -3.16 14.98 -16.30
C LEU A 59 -3.99 13.78 -15.80
N ALA A 60 -4.77 13.17 -16.67
CA ALA A 60 -5.56 11.98 -16.33
C ALA A 60 -4.66 10.81 -15.92
N LEU A 61 -3.59 10.55 -16.68
CA LEU A 61 -2.63 9.49 -16.35
C LEU A 61 -1.93 9.74 -15.01
N ALA A 62 -1.46 10.96 -14.77
CA ALA A 62 -0.79 11.31 -13.51
C ALA A 62 -1.72 11.12 -12.30
N GLN A 63 -2.99 11.49 -12.41
CA GLN A 63 -3.97 11.25 -11.36
C GLN A 63 -4.19 9.74 -11.12
N GLN A 64 -4.33 8.95 -12.20
CA GLN A 64 -4.49 7.49 -12.10
C GLN A 64 -3.30 6.81 -11.43
N ILE A 65 -2.07 7.20 -11.77
CA ILE A 65 -0.85 6.66 -11.17
C ILE A 65 -0.84 6.97 -9.68
N LYS A 66 -1.10 8.22 -9.28
CA LYS A 66 -1.10 8.63 -7.88
C LYS A 66 -2.14 7.88 -7.04
N ASP A 67 -3.34 7.72 -7.58
CA ASP A 67 -4.46 7.04 -6.91
C ASP A 67 -4.20 5.53 -6.76
N ALA A 68 -3.54 4.90 -7.73
CA ALA A 68 -3.22 3.48 -7.70
C ALA A 68 -2.04 3.16 -6.77
N GLN A 69 -0.97 3.98 -6.79
CA GLN A 69 0.27 3.61 -6.12
C GLN A 69 0.28 3.85 -4.61
N SER A 70 -0.50 4.83 -4.12
CA SER A 70 -0.65 5.08 -2.68
C SER A 70 -1.15 3.84 -1.91
N PRO A 71 -2.24 3.16 -2.31
CA PRO A 71 -2.69 1.94 -1.63
C PRO A 71 -1.74 0.76 -1.83
N GLU A 72 -1.03 0.67 -2.96
CA GLU A 72 -0.01 -0.37 -3.17
C GLU A 72 1.19 -0.22 -2.21
N ILE A 73 1.60 1.01 -1.90
CA ILE A 73 2.61 1.28 -0.86
C ILE A 73 2.14 0.76 0.50
N GLU A 74 0.91 1.05 0.90
CA GLU A 74 0.37 0.59 2.19
C GLU A 74 0.24 -0.94 2.24
N GLN A 75 -0.14 -1.55 1.10
CA GLN A 75 -0.13 -2.99 0.96
C GLN A 75 1.28 -3.56 1.16
N MET A 76 2.29 -3.03 0.49
CA MET A 76 3.67 -3.52 0.62
C MET A 76 4.27 -3.28 2.02
N LYS A 77 3.93 -2.17 2.69
CA LYS A 77 4.31 -1.94 4.10
C LYS A 77 3.72 -2.99 5.01
N SER A 78 2.50 -3.46 4.74
CA SER A 78 1.87 -4.53 5.53
C SER A 78 2.61 -5.87 5.45
N TRP A 79 3.54 -6.02 4.49
CA TRP A 79 4.33 -7.24 4.33
C TRP A 79 5.52 -7.33 5.31
N GLY A 80 5.71 -6.30 6.14
CA GLY A 80 6.86 -6.20 7.04
C GLY A 80 8.08 -5.56 6.41
N ALA A 81 7.95 -4.99 5.20
CA ALA A 81 9.00 -4.21 4.56
C ALA A 81 9.32 -2.97 5.40
N SER A 82 10.57 -2.87 5.85
CA SER A 82 11.10 -1.63 6.40
C SER A 82 11.84 -0.94 5.27
N SER A 83 11.48 0.31 4.92
CA SER A 83 12.22 1.03 3.90
C SER A 83 13.67 1.18 4.35
N MET A 84 14.56 0.29 3.91
CA MET A 84 15.96 0.33 4.25
C MET A 84 16.52 1.59 3.57
N ALA A 85 16.86 2.59 4.39
CA ALA A 85 17.28 3.94 4.01
C ALA A 85 18.58 4.00 3.17
N HIS A 86 19.02 2.88 2.58
CA HIS A 86 20.31 2.74 1.93
C HIS A 86 20.30 3.00 0.42
N MET A 87 19.13 3.15 -0.23
CA MET A 87 19.05 3.46 -1.68
C MET A 87 18.90 4.96 -1.99
N GLY A 88 19.06 5.85 -1.00
CA GLY A 88 18.99 7.30 -1.22
C GLY A 88 20.07 7.86 -2.15
N HIS A 89 21.15 7.11 -2.37
CA HIS A 89 22.29 7.55 -3.21
C HIS A 89 22.14 7.27 -4.71
N MET A 90 21.11 6.52 -5.15
CA MET A 90 20.93 6.17 -6.58
C MET A 90 19.93 7.08 -7.30
N MET A 91 19.15 7.89 -6.56
CA MET A 91 18.06 8.72 -7.11
C MET A 91 18.46 10.18 -7.36
N ASP A 92 19.47 10.68 -6.65
CA ASP A 92 20.00 12.05 -6.79
C ASP A 92 20.56 12.33 -8.20
N GLY A 93 21.07 11.30 -8.87
CA GLY A 93 21.66 11.42 -10.22
C GLY A 93 20.67 11.41 -11.38
N MET A 94 19.39 11.11 -11.16
CA MET A 94 18.40 11.02 -12.25
C MET A 94 17.70 12.36 -12.55
N LEU A 95 17.87 13.35 -11.67
CA LEU A 95 17.31 14.70 -11.78
C LEU A 95 18.38 15.79 -11.99
N SER A 96 19.67 15.42 -12.05
CA SER A 96 20.79 16.33 -12.34
C SER A 96 21.08 16.45 -13.83
#